data_AF-A0A367WSM0-F1
#
_entry.id   AF-A0A367WSM0-F1
#
_cell.length_a   1.000
_cell.length_b   1.000
_cell.length_c   1.000
_cell.angle_alpha   90.00
_cell.angle_beta   90.00
_cell.angle_gamma   90.00
#
_symmetry.space_group_name_H-M   'P 1'
#
loop_
_entity.id
_entity.type
_entity.pdbx_description
1 polymer ?
#
loop_
_entity_poly.entity_id
_entity_poly.type
_entity_poly.pdbx_seq_one_letter_code
_entity_poly.pdbx_strand_id
1 'polypeptide(L)'
;MGAIFTEGRVASVRFAGDGETREFPFEFAVFAPDDVTVYVNGAVMSENIDIALDKTREHSSGDAGQAIKAATGGKVTFAIAPDDGADIVISRRLGLRRLSHYDSGSSLRADVLNADFDYVLAALGDVEAGFASTLRLPEGGLNGAGEVVLAQLPQPRANHAIMWDATARQLVNGPDSAAINGAAAASATAQNAATRADSAAELARQSLAGFVNQSATALLQLDCRGRQALAYQDERRTPMIDAPGNRMLDVGQSGAVVRVSNGGQITLPACAPARNGVTFRIFNGDGTATDIAAATGDVLHPIDGGNDVGVLALPLRGDAVDVFCDGTRWQVLVVRSGGPLVKMLRTQKQAIPAGGEFVVEWDSIIEDSHGLYDAGTDGIHDVPPGFYHFDIGICMELADQSVQGMLFVERLGAGGWNMHLQGVDTLPNGADGRKILRCSGIARAGIGTDNAFRVRVAHGATDTRHIVATSLASWFHAVRLSA
;
A
#
# COMPACT_ATOMS: atom_id res chain seq x y z
N MET A 1 -19.25 -61.10 -47.23
CA MET A 1 -18.71 -60.14 -46.25
C MET A 1 -19.73 -59.02 -46.16
N GLY A 2 -20.40 -58.88 -45.02
CA GLY A 2 -21.55 -57.99 -44.85
C GLY A 2 -21.19 -56.52 -45.12
N ALA A 3 -22.12 -55.77 -45.72
CA ALA A 3 -21.94 -54.40 -46.20
C ALA A 3 -21.51 -53.38 -45.12
N ILE A 4 -21.52 -53.76 -43.83
CA ILE A 4 -21.29 -52.88 -42.70
C ILE A 4 -19.83 -52.39 -42.60
N PHE A 5 -18.84 -53.11 -43.16
CA PHE A 5 -17.41 -52.82 -42.96
C PHE A 5 -16.65 -52.36 -44.21
N THR A 6 -17.32 -52.20 -45.36
CA THR A 6 -16.61 -51.83 -46.62
C THR A 6 -16.33 -50.35 -46.75
N GLU A 7 -17.05 -49.50 -46.01
CA GLU A 7 -16.83 -48.07 -45.99
C GLU A 7 -16.59 -47.65 -44.54
N GLY A 8 -15.37 -47.23 -44.20
CA GLY A 8 -15.03 -46.66 -42.89
C GLY A 8 -15.70 -45.32 -42.60
N ARG A 9 -16.98 -45.17 -42.98
CA ARG A 9 -17.81 -44.01 -42.70
C ARG A 9 -18.10 -43.95 -41.20
N VAL A 10 -18.01 -42.74 -40.66
CA VAL A 10 -18.40 -42.44 -39.29
C VAL A 10 -19.89 -42.76 -39.13
N ALA A 11 -20.25 -43.51 -38.09
CA ALA A 11 -21.65 -43.86 -37.79
C ALA A 11 -22.41 -42.69 -37.14
N SER A 12 -22.22 -41.49 -37.68
CA SER A 12 -22.93 -40.28 -37.31
C SER A 12 -23.03 -39.30 -38.48
N VAL A 13 -24.06 -38.47 -38.45
CA VAL A 13 -24.31 -37.39 -39.41
C VAL A 13 -24.81 -36.16 -38.65
N ARG A 14 -24.47 -34.98 -39.16
CA ARG A 14 -24.81 -33.69 -38.55
C ARG A 14 -25.61 -32.84 -39.52
N PHE A 15 -26.66 -32.18 -39.02
CA PHE A 15 -27.51 -31.24 -39.74
C PHE A 15 -27.69 -29.95 -38.94
N ALA A 16 -28.07 -28.87 -39.61
CA ALA A 16 -28.52 -27.64 -38.99
C ALA A 16 -30.03 -27.50 -39.19
N GLY A 17 -30.77 -27.14 -38.13
CA GLY A 17 -32.18 -26.76 -38.23
C GLY A 17 -32.34 -25.45 -38.99
N ASP A 18 -33.41 -25.33 -39.75
CA ASP A 18 -33.83 -24.15 -40.52
C ASP A 18 -35.19 -23.61 -40.05
N GLY A 19 -35.75 -24.17 -38.97
CA GLY A 19 -37.09 -23.85 -38.47
C GLY A 19 -38.25 -24.47 -39.25
N GLU A 20 -37.99 -25.17 -40.36
CA GLU A 20 -39.03 -25.68 -41.28
C GLU A 20 -38.91 -27.20 -41.54
N THR A 21 -37.70 -27.69 -41.79
CA THR A 21 -37.38 -29.08 -42.09
C THR A 21 -37.55 -29.97 -40.86
N ARG A 22 -38.31 -31.06 -41.02
CA ARG A 22 -38.60 -32.02 -39.95
C ARG A 22 -37.94 -33.38 -40.15
N GLU A 23 -37.45 -33.64 -41.35
CA GLU A 23 -37.01 -34.95 -41.78
C GLU A 23 -35.52 -34.94 -42.09
N PHE A 24 -34.78 -35.81 -41.40
CA PHE A 24 -33.33 -35.85 -41.47
C PHE A 24 -32.87 -37.29 -41.75
N PRO A 25 -32.33 -37.58 -42.95
CA PRO A 25 -31.92 -38.92 -43.33
C PRO A 25 -30.55 -39.29 -42.71
N PHE A 26 -30.29 -40.58 -42.58
CA PHE A 26 -28.97 -41.11 -42.27
C PHE A 26 -28.68 -42.35 -43.12
N GLU A 27 -27.42 -42.62 -43.43
CA GLU A 27 -27.02 -43.70 -44.36
C GLU A 27 -26.25 -44.85 -43.67
N PHE A 28 -25.94 -44.72 -42.38
CA PHE A 28 -25.20 -45.76 -41.66
C PHE A 28 -26.10 -46.94 -41.26
N ALA A 29 -25.47 -48.12 -41.08
CA ALA A 29 -26.20 -49.35 -40.81
C ALA A 29 -26.62 -49.49 -39.33
N VAL A 30 -27.89 -49.86 -39.08
CA VAL A 30 -28.50 -50.08 -37.75
C VAL A 30 -29.40 -51.31 -37.75
N PHE A 31 -29.73 -51.89 -36.59
CA PHE A 31 -30.48 -53.16 -36.50
C PHE A 31 -31.88 -52.99 -35.92
N ALA A 32 -32.12 -51.91 -35.18
CA ALA A 32 -33.41 -51.48 -34.65
C ALA A 32 -33.47 -49.95 -34.53
N PRO A 33 -34.66 -49.34 -34.48
CA PRO A 33 -34.80 -47.89 -34.23
C PRO A 33 -34.08 -47.43 -32.95
N ASP A 34 -34.12 -48.26 -31.89
CA ASP A 34 -33.46 -48.00 -30.61
C ASP A 34 -31.92 -47.91 -30.71
N ASP A 35 -31.33 -48.35 -31.82
CA ASP A 35 -29.88 -48.25 -32.07
C ASP A 35 -29.47 -46.85 -32.58
N VAL A 36 -30.44 -45.95 -32.81
CA VAL A 36 -30.19 -44.57 -33.27
C VAL A 36 -30.41 -43.60 -32.10
N THR A 37 -29.40 -42.78 -31.81
CA THR A 37 -29.49 -41.70 -30.83
C THR A 37 -29.45 -40.35 -31.55
N VAL A 38 -30.38 -39.47 -31.19
CA VAL A 38 -30.52 -38.12 -31.75
C VAL A 38 -30.16 -37.10 -30.68
N TYR A 39 -29.30 -36.15 -31.02
CA TYR A 39 -28.95 -35.02 -30.18
C TYR A 39 -29.42 -33.73 -30.83
N VAL A 40 -29.99 -32.82 -30.04
CA VAL A 40 -30.27 -31.44 -30.45
C VAL A 40 -29.58 -30.50 -29.47
N ASN A 41 -28.70 -29.63 -29.97
CA ASN A 41 -27.87 -28.72 -29.17
C ASN A 41 -27.10 -29.45 -28.05
N GLY A 42 -26.66 -30.67 -28.32
CA GLY A 42 -25.92 -31.53 -27.37
C GLY A 42 -26.78 -32.30 -26.36
N ALA A 43 -28.09 -32.09 -26.32
CA ALA A 43 -29.00 -32.86 -25.45
C ALA A 43 -29.59 -34.06 -26.22
N VAL A 44 -29.67 -35.24 -25.57
CA VAL A 44 -30.33 -36.42 -26.14
C VAL A 44 -31.83 -36.16 -26.24
N MET A 45 -32.39 -36.33 -27.44
CA MET A 45 -33.82 -36.26 -27.70
C MET A 45 -34.38 -37.69 -27.75
N SER A 46 -35.26 -38.04 -26.80
CA SER A 46 -35.95 -39.35 -26.77
C SER A 46 -37.46 -39.25 -26.95
N GLU A 47 -38.00 -38.04 -26.98
CA GLU A 47 -39.42 -37.76 -27.15
C GLU A 47 -39.64 -36.89 -28.40
N ASN A 48 -40.86 -36.90 -28.96
CA ASN A 48 -41.24 -36.08 -30.11
C ASN A 48 -40.40 -36.34 -31.38
N ILE A 49 -39.79 -37.51 -31.49
CA ILE A 49 -39.09 -37.99 -32.67
C ILE A 49 -39.61 -39.36 -33.06
N ASP A 50 -39.68 -39.63 -34.36
CA ASP A 50 -39.94 -40.94 -34.94
C ASP A 50 -38.74 -41.38 -35.78
N ILE A 51 -38.36 -42.65 -35.67
CA ILE A 51 -37.17 -43.20 -36.34
C ILE A 51 -37.64 -44.32 -37.26
N ALA A 52 -37.63 -44.04 -38.56
CA ALA A 52 -37.96 -45.01 -39.60
C ALA A 52 -36.69 -45.56 -40.22
N LEU A 53 -36.56 -46.89 -40.30
CA LEU A 53 -35.43 -47.55 -40.95
C LEU A 53 -35.76 -47.88 -42.40
N ASP A 54 -34.76 -47.77 -43.28
CA ASP A 54 -34.92 -48.23 -44.66
C ASP A 54 -35.04 -49.77 -44.69
N LYS A 55 -36.01 -50.30 -45.44
CA LYS A 55 -36.22 -51.75 -45.53
C LYS A 55 -34.97 -52.42 -46.10
N THR A 56 -34.53 -53.49 -45.46
CA THR A 56 -33.44 -54.33 -45.95
C THR A 56 -33.77 -54.88 -47.33
N ARG A 57 -32.85 -54.77 -48.30
CA ARG A 57 -32.97 -55.46 -49.59
C ARG A 57 -33.17 -56.95 -49.33
N GLU A 58 -34.30 -57.49 -49.77
CA GLU A 58 -34.61 -58.91 -49.69
C GLU A 58 -33.49 -59.73 -50.37
N HIS A 59 -32.97 -60.72 -49.67
CA HIS A 59 -32.65 -61.99 -50.29
C HIS A 59 -33.61 -63.01 -49.71
N SER A 60 -34.62 -63.33 -50.50
CA SER A 60 -35.62 -64.35 -50.26
C SER A 60 -34.95 -65.72 -50.09
N SER A 61 -35.06 -66.32 -48.91
CA SER A 61 -35.18 -67.76 -48.79
C SER A 61 -36.10 -68.07 -47.60
N GLY A 62 -37.13 -68.87 -47.88
CA GLY A 62 -38.28 -69.10 -47.02
C GLY A 62 -37.97 -69.72 -45.66
N ASP A 63 -39.05 -69.73 -44.87
CA ASP A 63 -39.23 -70.30 -43.53
C ASP A 63 -38.71 -69.51 -42.32
N ALA A 64 -39.66 -68.75 -41.75
CA ALA A 64 -40.06 -68.70 -40.33
C ALA A 64 -39.01 -68.54 -39.20
N GLY A 65 -37.82 -68.02 -39.49
CA GLY A 65 -36.94 -67.42 -38.49
C GLY A 65 -36.73 -65.94 -38.81
N GLN A 66 -37.29 -65.02 -38.01
CA GLN A 66 -37.00 -63.59 -38.17
C GLN A 66 -35.55 -63.30 -37.80
N ALA A 67 -34.62 -63.45 -38.75
CA ALA A 67 -33.27 -62.93 -38.61
C ALA A 67 -33.35 -61.40 -38.68
N ILE A 68 -33.01 -60.72 -37.58
CA ILE A 68 -32.84 -59.27 -37.58
C ILE A 68 -31.62 -58.95 -38.45
N LYS A 69 -31.86 -58.38 -39.64
CA LYS A 69 -30.81 -57.96 -40.58
C LYS A 69 -30.64 -56.44 -40.49
N ALA A 70 -29.40 -55.97 -40.57
CA ALA A 70 -29.10 -54.53 -40.50
C ALA A 70 -29.77 -53.77 -41.66
N ALA A 71 -30.53 -52.72 -41.34
CA ALA A 71 -30.98 -51.71 -42.28
C ALA A 71 -29.80 -50.82 -42.68
N THR A 72 -29.69 -50.47 -43.96
CA THR A 72 -28.69 -49.51 -44.45
C THR A 72 -29.36 -48.14 -44.55
N GLY A 73 -29.28 -47.36 -43.48
CA GLY A 73 -29.88 -46.04 -43.41
C GLY A 73 -31.32 -46.00 -42.90
N GLY A 74 -31.87 -44.80 -42.90
CA GLY A 74 -33.19 -44.47 -42.42
C GLY A 74 -33.39 -42.97 -42.28
N LYS A 75 -34.41 -42.56 -41.53
CA LYS A 75 -34.80 -41.17 -41.36
C LYS A 75 -35.31 -40.91 -39.95
N VAL A 76 -34.88 -39.80 -39.38
CA VAL A 76 -35.43 -39.23 -38.15
C VAL A 76 -36.44 -38.16 -38.54
N THR A 77 -37.64 -38.23 -37.96
CA THR A 77 -38.72 -37.25 -38.18
C THR A 77 -39.06 -36.58 -36.86
N PHE A 78 -38.89 -35.26 -36.78
CA PHE A 78 -39.29 -34.48 -35.61
C PHE A 78 -40.77 -34.10 -35.68
N ALA A 79 -41.49 -34.18 -34.55
CA ALA A 79 -42.88 -33.74 -34.45
C ALA A 79 -43.01 -32.23 -34.70
N ILE A 80 -42.01 -31.46 -34.26
CA ILE A 80 -41.87 -30.00 -34.45
C ILE A 80 -40.50 -29.77 -35.12
N ALA A 81 -40.45 -28.94 -36.16
CA ALA A 81 -39.19 -28.62 -36.82
C ALA A 81 -38.20 -28.01 -35.81
N PRO A 82 -36.95 -28.48 -35.75
CA PRO A 82 -35.92 -27.86 -34.92
C PRO A 82 -35.72 -26.39 -35.30
N ASP A 83 -35.51 -25.52 -34.30
CA ASP A 83 -35.33 -24.08 -34.50
C ASP A 83 -34.19 -23.77 -35.49
N ASP A 84 -34.28 -22.62 -36.16
CA ASP A 84 -33.21 -22.12 -37.03
C ASP A 84 -31.87 -22.04 -36.28
N GLY A 85 -30.84 -22.68 -36.84
CA GLY A 85 -29.52 -22.80 -36.24
C GLY A 85 -29.35 -23.89 -35.18
N ALA A 86 -30.39 -24.70 -34.89
CA ALA A 86 -30.26 -25.83 -33.97
C ALA A 86 -29.27 -26.89 -34.50
N ASP A 87 -28.39 -27.38 -33.64
CA ASP A 87 -27.38 -28.39 -33.99
C ASP A 87 -27.95 -29.80 -33.83
N ILE A 88 -28.17 -30.51 -34.93
CA ILE A 88 -28.77 -31.85 -34.92
C ILE A 88 -27.69 -32.87 -35.23
N VAL A 89 -27.49 -33.84 -34.34
CA VAL A 89 -26.58 -34.96 -34.56
C VAL A 89 -27.35 -36.26 -34.46
N ILE A 90 -27.31 -37.07 -35.51
CA ILE A 90 -27.90 -38.41 -35.55
C ILE A 90 -26.74 -39.40 -35.56
N SER A 91 -26.69 -40.30 -34.58
CA SER A 91 -25.59 -41.25 -34.41
C SER A 91 -26.09 -42.64 -34.09
N ARG A 92 -25.31 -43.66 -34.45
CA ARG A 92 -25.54 -45.03 -34.00
C ARG A 92 -24.99 -45.24 -32.60
N ARG A 93 -25.73 -45.98 -31.78
CA ARG A 93 -25.29 -46.47 -30.47
C ARG A 93 -25.82 -47.87 -30.19
N LEU A 94 -25.03 -48.88 -30.53
CA LEU A 94 -25.38 -50.28 -30.27
C LEU A 94 -25.07 -50.69 -28.83
N GLY A 95 -26.03 -51.35 -28.18
CA GLY A 95 -25.78 -52.06 -26.91
C GLY A 95 -25.10 -53.41 -27.15
N LEU A 96 -24.19 -53.83 -26.27
CA LEU A 96 -23.62 -55.18 -26.32
C LEU A 96 -24.69 -56.22 -25.98
N ARG A 97 -25.19 -56.91 -27.00
CA ARG A 97 -26.19 -57.99 -26.91
C ARG A 97 -26.00 -58.97 -28.05
N ARG A 98 -26.67 -60.13 -27.95
CA ARG A 98 -26.82 -61.07 -29.06
C ARG A 98 -28.18 -60.87 -29.71
N LEU A 99 -28.25 -60.95 -31.05
CA LEU A 99 -29.52 -60.85 -31.76
C LEU A 99 -30.28 -62.19 -31.73
N SER A 100 -29.54 -63.31 -31.75
CA SER A 100 -30.11 -64.63 -31.92
C SER A 100 -29.88 -65.56 -30.72
N HIS A 101 -30.92 -66.31 -30.37
CA HIS A 101 -30.85 -67.41 -29.41
C HIS A 101 -30.53 -68.72 -30.14
N TYR A 102 -29.41 -69.37 -29.82
CA TYR A 102 -29.04 -70.68 -30.39
C TYR A 102 -29.56 -71.78 -29.46
N ASP A 103 -30.45 -72.64 -29.97
CA ASP A 103 -30.91 -73.83 -29.25
C ASP A 103 -30.16 -75.08 -29.74
N SER A 104 -29.91 -76.00 -28.81
CA SER A 104 -29.15 -77.24 -28.96
C SER A 104 -29.71 -78.22 -30.02
N GLY A 105 -30.99 -78.11 -30.37
CA GLY A 105 -31.64 -78.93 -31.40
C GLY A 105 -31.75 -78.29 -32.78
N SER A 106 -31.30 -77.03 -32.95
CA SER A 106 -31.46 -76.27 -34.19
C SER A 106 -30.22 -76.31 -35.08
N SER A 107 -30.41 -76.29 -36.40
CA SER A 107 -29.29 -76.16 -37.35
C SER A 107 -28.73 -74.74 -37.28
N LEU A 108 -27.42 -74.61 -37.07
CA LEU A 108 -26.73 -73.32 -37.08
C LEU A 108 -26.69 -72.76 -38.50
N ARG A 109 -27.58 -71.81 -38.80
CA ARG A 109 -27.60 -71.16 -40.10
C ARG A 109 -26.48 -70.12 -40.22
N ALA A 110 -25.74 -70.18 -41.32
CA ALA A 110 -24.62 -69.28 -41.57
C ALA A 110 -25.03 -67.80 -41.70
N ASP A 111 -26.23 -67.52 -42.20
CA ASP A 111 -26.74 -66.15 -42.34
C ASP A 111 -27.08 -65.50 -40.98
N VAL A 112 -27.71 -66.26 -40.08
CA VAL A 112 -27.99 -65.84 -38.70
C VAL A 112 -26.70 -65.62 -37.92
N LEU A 113 -25.75 -66.56 -38.05
CA LEU A 113 -24.44 -66.46 -37.40
C LEU A 113 -23.65 -65.23 -37.89
N ASN A 114 -23.63 -64.98 -39.20
CA ASN A 114 -22.97 -63.80 -39.75
C ASN A 114 -23.64 -62.50 -39.29
N ALA A 115 -24.97 -62.45 -39.19
CA ALA A 115 -25.68 -61.28 -38.68
C ALA A 115 -25.35 -60.98 -37.20
N ASP A 116 -25.26 -62.02 -36.36
CA ASP A 116 -24.81 -61.89 -34.98
C ASP A 116 -23.36 -61.38 -34.89
N PHE A 117 -22.45 -61.90 -35.73
CA PHE A 117 -21.06 -61.43 -35.76
C PHE A 117 -20.93 -59.99 -36.27
N ASP A 118 -21.67 -59.64 -37.32
CA ASP A 118 -21.70 -58.28 -37.86
C ASP A 118 -22.22 -57.29 -36.79
N TYR A 119 -23.23 -57.68 -36.01
CA TYR A 119 -23.74 -56.88 -34.88
C TYR A 119 -22.69 -56.68 -33.80
N VAL A 120 -22.06 -57.77 -33.32
CA VAL A 120 -21.07 -57.68 -32.23
C VAL A 120 -19.87 -56.85 -32.66
N LEU A 121 -19.41 -57.01 -33.90
CA LEU A 121 -18.28 -56.22 -34.41
C LEU A 121 -18.66 -54.73 -34.56
N ALA A 122 -19.87 -54.42 -35.03
CA ALA A 122 -20.36 -53.05 -35.07
C ALA A 122 -20.51 -52.44 -33.66
N ALA A 123 -21.04 -53.20 -32.70
CA ALA A 123 -21.17 -52.75 -31.31
C ALA A 123 -19.81 -52.53 -30.63
N LEU A 124 -18.82 -53.36 -30.92
CA LEU A 124 -17.44 -53.15 -30.48
C LEU A 124 -16.83 -51.87 -31.09
N GLY A 125 -17.09 -51.60 -32.37
CA GLY A 125 -16.68 -50.35 -33.02
C GLY A 125 -17.33 -49.11 -32.38
N ASP A 126 -18.62 -49.18 -32.03
CA ASP A 126 -19.30 -48.08 -31.32
C ASP A 126 -18.73 -47.88 -29.91
N VAL A 127 -18.36 -48.96 -29.20
CA VAL A 127 -17.66 -48.89 -27.91
C VAL A 127 -16.27 -48.25 -28.06
N GLU A 128 -15.52 -48.60 -29.11
CA GLU A 128 -14.21 -48.00 -29.41
C GLU A 128 -14.33 -46.49 -29.70
N ALA A 129 -15.33 -46.10 -30.50
CA ALA A 129 -15.65 -44.69 -30.76
C ALA A 129 -16.07 -43.95 -29.48
N GLY A 130 -16.86 -44.60 -28.62
CA GLY A 130 -17.20 -44.08 -27.29
C GLY A 130 -15.96 -43.80 -26.45
N PHE A 131 -15.01 -44.72 -26.39
CA PHE A 131 -13.74 -44.52 -25.69
C PHE A 131 -12.87 -43.41 -26.30
N ALA A 132 -13.04 -43.04 -27.57
CA ALA A 132 -12.30 -41.92 -28.17
C ALA A 132 -12.70 -40.58 -27.55
N SER A 133 -13.92 -40.49 -26.99
CA SER A 133 -14.46 -39.29 -26.34
C SER A 133 -14.26 -39.25 -24.82
N THR A 134 -13.54 -40.21 -24.24
CA THR A 134 -13.26 -40.28 -22.80
C THR A 134 -11.86 -39.74 -22.45
N LEU A 135 -11.66 -39.30 -21.21
CA LEU A 135 -10.33 -38.98 -20.69
C LEU A 135 -9.45 -40.24 -20.69
N ARG A 136 -8.32 -40.19 -21.40
CA ARG A 136 -7.38 -41.32 -21.52
C ARG A 136 -6.07 -41.02 -20.80
N LEU A 137 -5.55 -42.03 -20.12
CA LEU A 137 -4.16 -42.03 -19.66
C LEU A 137 -3.23 -42.36 -20.83
N PRO A 138 -1.98 -41.89 -20.80
CA PRO A 138 -0.95 -42.36 -21.72
C PRO A 138 -0.74 -43.87 -21.58
N GLU A 139 -0.18 -44.49 -22.62
CA GLU A 139 0.15 -45.92 -22.63
C GLU A 139 1.11 -46.26 -21.47
N GLY A 140 0.78 -47.31 -20.72
CA GLY A 140 1.44 -47.68 -19.46
C GLY A 140 0.84 -47.05 -18.20
N GLY A 141 0.14 -45.91 -18.32
CA GLY A 141 -0.59 -45.30 -17.21
C GLY A 141 0.27 -44.97 -15.99
N LEU A 142 1.53 -44.57 -16.21
CA LEU A 142 2.48 -44.26 -15.15
C LEU A 142 2.68 -42.75 -15.00
N ASN A 143 2.90 -42.28 -13.77
CA ASN A 143 3.34 -40.91 -13.50
C ASN A 143 4.85 -40.74 -13.80
N GLY A 144 5.39 -39.54 -13.61
CA GLY A 144 6.83 -39.27 -13.82
C GLY A 144 7.78 -40.07 -12.91
N ALA A 145 7.26 -40.74 -11.88
CA ALA A 145 8.01 -41.62 -10.99
C ALA A 145 7.87 -43.11 -11.36
N GLY A 146 7.17 -43.45 -12.46
CA GLY A 146 6.97 -44.82 -12.91
C GLY A 146 5.88 -45.58 -12.14
N GLU A 147 4.95 -44.87 -11.50
CA GLU A 147 3.90 -45.47 -10.67
C GLU A 147 2.52 -45.40 -11.33
N VAL A 148 1.68 -46.41 -11.08
CA VAL A 148 0.34 -46.50 -11.66
C VAL A 148 -0.57 -45.34 -11.27
N VAL A 149 -1.21 -44.75 -12.29
CA VAL A 149 -2.18 -43.66 -12.24
C VAL A 149 -3.59 -44.19 -12.44
N LEU A 150 -4.55 -43.64 -11.70
CA LEU A 150 -5.97 -43.97 -11.78
C LEU A 150 -6.74 -42.83 -12.46
N ALA A 151 -7.53 -43.17 -13.49
CA ALA A 151 -8.38 -42.24 -14.23
C ALA A 151 -9.78 -42.08 -13.64
N GLN A 152 -9.98 -42.43 -12.35
CA GLN A 152 -11.28 -42.33 -11.71
C GLN A 152 -11.56 -40.87 -11.34
N LEU A 153 -12.67 -40.32 -11.84
CA LEU A 153 -13.14 -39.01 -11.41
C LEU A 153 -13.61 -39.06 -9.95
N PRO A 154 -13.28 -38.05 -9.13
CA PRO A 154 -13.81 -37.92 -7.78
C PRO A 154 -15.32 -37.64 -7.81
N GLN A 155 -16.00 -37.77 -6.67
CA GLN A 155 -17.41 -37.37 -6.58
C GLN A 155 -17.58 -35.90 -7.02
N PRO A 156 -18.51 -35.59 -7.95
CA PRO A 156 -18.70 -34.24 -8.44
C PRO A 156 -19.02 -33.27 -7.32
N ARG A 157 -18.33 -32.12 -7.31
CA ARG A 157 -18.64 -30.99 -6.43
C ARG A 157 -18.86 -29.74 -7.26
N ALA A 158 -19.92 -29.00 -6.95
CA ALA A 158 -20.26 -27.78 -7.67
C ALA A 158 -19.12 -26.76 -7.57
N ASN A 159 -18.80 -26.11 -8.69
CA ASN A 159 -17.79 -25.05 -8.80
C ASN A 159 -16.35 -25.43 -8.43
N HIS A 160 -16.00 -26.72 -8.42
CA HIS A 160 -14.62 -27.19 -8.23
C HIS A 160 -13.96 -27.56 -9.56
N ALA A 161 -12.67 -27.24 -9.68
CA ALA A 161 -11.84 -27.75 -10.77
C ALA A 161 -11.49 -29.25 -10.54
N ILE A 162 -11.18 -29.97 -11.62
CA ILE A 162 -10.56 -31.30 -11.53
C ILE A 162 -9.05 -31.15 -11.77
N MET A 163 -8.24 -31.72 -10.88
CA MET A 163 -6.78 -31.67 -10.97
C MET A 163 -6.14 -32.98 -10.54
N TRP A 164 -4.87 -33.16 -10.88
CA TRP A 164 -4.05 -34.23 -10.31
C TRP A 164 -3.73 -33.93 -8.85
N ASP A 165 -3.70 -34.97 -8.02
CA ASP A 165 -3.20 -34.85 -6.66
C ASP A 165 -1.68 -34.57 -6.62
N ALA A 166 -1.15 -34.30 -5.42
CA ALA A 166 0.26 -33.96 -5.24
C ALA A 166 1.24 -35.06 -5.70
N THR A 167 0.76 -36.31 -5.82
CA THR A 167 1.55 -37.46 -6.28
C THR A 167 1.39 -37.74 -7.78
N ALA A 168 0.51 -36.98 -8.45
CA ALA A 168 0.10 -37.20 -9.83
C ALA A 168 -0.43 -38.63 -10.10
N ARG A 169 -1.13 -39.22 -9.13
CA ARG A 169 -1.61 -40.62 -9.22
C ARG A 169 -3.12 -40.75 -9.41
N GLN A 170 -3.88 -39.71 -9.07
CA GLN A 170 -5.34 -39.74 -9.12
C GLN A 170 -5.89 -38.33 -9.34
N LEU A 171 -7.10 -38.27 -9.90
CA LEU A 171 -7.84 -37.03 -10.07
C LEU A 171 -8.58 -36.68 -8.79
N VAL A 172 -8.51 -35.42 -8.39
CA VAL A 172 -9.13 -34.88 -7.18
C VAL A 172 -9.86 -33.57 -7.48
N ASN A 173 -10.83 -33.23 -6.62
CA ASN A 173 -11.47 -31.92 -6.66
C ASN A 173 -10.46 -30.88 -6.15
N GLY A 174 -10.08 -29.97 -7.04
CA GLY A 174 -9.17 -28.86 -6.77
C GLY A 174 -9.87 -27.66 -6.12
N PRO A 175 -9.27 -26.46 -6.18
CA PRO A 175 -9.86 -25.25 -5.62
C PRO A 175 -11.21 -24.95 -6.27
N ASP A 176 -12.09 -24.32 -5.50
CA ASP A 176 -13.34 -23.80 -6.02
C ASP A 176 -13.15 -22.48 -6.78
N SER A 177 -14.19 -22.05 -7.49
CA SER A 177 -14.19 -20.80 -8.25
C SER A 177 -13.91 -19.57 -7.37
N ALA A 178 -14.29 -19.59 -6.09
CA ALA A 178 -14.05 -18.47 -5.18
C ALA A 178 -12.57 -18.36 -4.81
N ALA A 179 -11.91 -19.49 -4.53
CA ALA A 179 -10.48 -19.56 -4.27
C ALA A 179 -9.65 -19.16 -5.50
N ILE A 180 -10.05 -19.59 -6.70
CA ILE A 180 -9.40 -19.20 -7.97
C ILE A 180 -9.52 -17.68 -8.18
N ASN A 181 -10.72 -17.11 -8.01
CA ASN A 181 -10.95 -15.67 -8.14
C ASN A 181 -10.20 -14.88 -7.05
N GLY A 182 -10.14 -15.40 -5.82
CA GLY A 182 -9.40 -14.81 -4.71
C GLY A 182 -7.89 -14.74 -5.00
N ALA A 183 -7.32 -15.79 -5.59
CA ALA A 183 -5.91 -15.80 -5.99
C ALA A 183 -5.62 -14.74 -7.07
N ALA A 184 -6.50 -14.58 -8.06
CA ALA A 184 -6.37 -13.54 -9.08
C ALA A 184 -6.44 -12.12 -8.47
N ALA A 185 -7.37 -11.88 -7.55
CA ALA A 185 -7.49 -10.61 -6.84
C ALA A 185 -6.26 -10.31 -5.95
N ALA A 186 -5.72 -11.33 -5.28
CA ALA A 186 -4.50 -11.20 -4.49
C ALA A 186 -3.29 -10.85 -5.38
N SER A 187 -3.18 -11.47 -6.56
CA SER A 187 -2.14 -11.14 -7.54
C SER A 187 -2.23 -9.69 -8.02
N ALA A 188 -3.43 -9.20 -8.35
CA ALA A 188 -3.64 -7.80 -8.71
C ALA A 188 -3.27 -6.83 -7.57
N THR A 189 -3.61 -7.20 -6.33
CA THR A 189 -3.26 -6.41 -5.14
C THR A 189 -1.75 -6.35 -4.94
N ALA A 190 -1.06 -7.48 -5.09
CA ALA A 190 0.40 -7.56 -5.00
C ALA A 190 1.08 -6.72 -6.08
N GLN A 191 0.58 -6.76 -7.32
CA GLN A 191 1.10 -5.92 -8.41
C GLN A 191 0.92 -4.43 -8.10
N ASN A 192 -0.26 -4.02 -7.62
CA ASN A 192 -0.52 -2.63 -7.23
C ASN A 192 0.35 -2.18 -6.05
N ALA A 193 0.70 -3.08 -5.13
CA ALA A 193 1.62 -2.78 -4.03
C ALA A 193 3.06 -2.62 -4.54
N ALA A 194 3.51 -3.48 -5.46
CA ALA A 194 4.83 -3.37 -6.08
C ALA A 194 4.98 -2.05 -6.86
N THR A 195 4.01 -1.69 -7.71
CA THR A 195 4.03 -0.42 -8.44
C THR A 195 4.05 0.79 -7.50
N ARG A 196 3.30 0.75 -6.38
CA ARG A 196 3.34 1.81 -5.37
C ARG A 196 4.70 1.89 -4.69
N ALA A 197 5.34 0.77 -4.37
CA ALA A 197 6.68 0.74 -3.81
C ALA A 197 7.73 1.33 -4.77
N ASP A 198 7.67 0.98 -6.06
CA ASP A 198 8.56 1.54 -7.09
C ASP A 198 8.39 3.06 -7.23
N SER A 199 7.13 3.53 -7.24
CA SER A 199 6.84 4.97 -7.29
C SER A 199 7.35 5.71 -6.05
N ALA A 200 7.23 5.11 -4.86
CA ALA A 200 7.73 5.68 -3.62
C ALA A 200 9.27 5.71 -3.59
N ALA A 201 9.93 4.67 -4.09
CA ALA A 201 11.38 4.65 -4.24
C ALA A 201 11.87 5.73 -5.21
N GLU A 202 11.16 5.95 -6.32
CA GLU A 202 11.49 7.01 -7.27
C GLU A 202 11.26 8.41 -6.68
N LEU A 203 10.14 8.64 -5.98
CA LEU A 203 9.91 9.86 -5.22
C LEU A 203 10.99 10.11 -4.17
N ALA A 204 11.47 9.06 -3.49
CA ALA A 204 12.56 9.16 -2.52
C ALA A 204 13.89 9.54 -3.20
N ARG A 205 14.21 8.97 -4.37
CA ARG A 205 15.39 9.37 -5.16
C ARG A 205 15.30 10.80 -5.63
N GLN A 206 14.14 11.23 -6.11
CA GLN A 206 13.89 12.62 -6.53
C GLN A 206 13.96 13.58 -5.35
N SER A 207 13.43 13.19 -4.18
CA SER A 207 13.53 13.97 -2.95
C SER A 207 14.97 14.06 -2.45
N LEU A 208 15.75 12.99 -2.55
CA LEU A 208 17.18 12.99 -2.23
C LEU A 208 17.97 13.85 -3.22
N ALA A 209 17.72 13.73 -4.52
CA ALA A 209 18.37 14.57 -5.53
C ALA A 209 17.97 16.04 -5.36
N GLY A 210 16.71 16.32 -5.03
CA GLY A 210 16.21 17.63 -4.66
C GLY A 210 16.89 18.16 -3.41
N PHE A 211 17.01 17.34 -2.35
CA PHE A 211 17.73 17.66 -1.12
C PHE A 211 19.21 17.91 -1.40
N VAL A 212 19.88 17.10 -2.23
CA VAL A 212 21.29 17.28 -2.62
C VAL A 212 21.48 18.56 -3.42
N ASN A 213 20.58 18.87 -4.35
CA ASN A 213 20.62 20.13 -5.10
C ASN A 213 20.30 21.34 -4.21
N GLN A 214 19.43 21.19 -3.21
CA GLN A 214 19.09 22.21 -2.21
C GLN A 214 20.12 22.30 -1.08
N SER A 215 20.97 21.29 -0.89
CA SER A 215 22.07 21.28 0.09
C SER A 215 23.43 21.52 -0.56
N ALA A 216 23.52 21.52 -1.89
CA ALA A 216 24.65 22.04 -2.67
C ALA A 216 24.73 23.58 -2.64
N THR A 217 24.35 24.19 -1.52
CA THR A 217 24.26 25.64 -1.32
C THR A 217 24.83 26.12 0.03
N ALA A 218 25.68 25.32 0.68
CA ALA A 218 26.62 25.84 1.67
C ALA A 218 27.94 25.07 1.64
N LEU A 219 28.94 25.62 0.94
CA LEU A 219 30.32 25.16 1.10
C LEU A 219 30.87 25.79 2.39
N LEU A 220 30.96 25.02 3.46
CA LEU A 220 31.66 25.41 4.69
C LEU A 220 33.08 24.83 4.64
N GLN A 221 34.05 25.62 4.19
CA GLN A 221 35.45 25.22 4.19
C GLN A 221 36.10 25.67 5.51
N LEU A 222 36.33 24.73 6.42
CA LEU A 222 36.94 24.98 7.72
C LEU A 222 38.45 24.67 7.68
N ASP A 223 39.29 25.59 8.14
CA ASP A 223 40.64 25.28 8.56
C ASP A 223 40.61 24.85 10.04
N CYS A 224 40.61 23.55 10.26
CA CYS A 224 40.55 22.95 11.59
C CYS A 224 41.80 23.23 12.45
N ARG A 225 42.93 23.61 11.84
CA ARG A 225 44.15 23.99 12.56
C ARG A 225 44.18 25.46 12.92
N GLY A 226 43.70 26.32 12.02
CA GLY A 226 43.59 27.77 12.25
C GLY A 226 42.36 28.19 13.07
N ARG A 227 41.39 27.29 13.28
CA ARG A 227 40.05 27.60 13.83
C ARG A 227 39.33 28.72 13.06
N GLN A 228 39.54 28.80 11.75
CA GLN A 228 38.92 29.81 10.88
C GLN A 228 38.05 29.14 9.82
N ALA A 229 36.90 29.75 9.52
CA ALA A 229 36.13 29.43 8.32
C ALA A 229 36.74 30.19 7.14
N LEU A 230 37.29 29.48 6.16
CA LEU A 230 37.96 30.06 4.99
C LEU A 230 36.97 30.53 3.92
N ALA A 231 35.79 29.91 3.86
CA ALA A 231 34.68 30.34 3.02
C ALA A 231 33.36 29.77 3.55
N TYR A 232 32.32 30.61 3.54
CA TYR A 232 30.91 30.25 3.68
C TYR A 232 30.13 30.99 2.58
N GLN A 233 29.36 30.26 1.76
CA GLN A 233 28.49 30.82 0.73
C GLN A 233 27.05 30.39 1.00
N ASP A 234 26.13 31.35 1.11
CA ASP A 234 24.69 31.15 1.26
C ASP A 234 24.00 30.90 -0.12
N GLU A 235 22.78 30.36 -0.08
CA GLU A 235 21.89 29.97 -1.19
C GLU A 235 21.64 31.09 -2.22
N ARG A 236 21.94 32.35 -1.89
CA ARG A 236 21.73 33.54 -2.73
C ARG A 236 22.99 34.15 -3.35
N ARG A 237 24.17 33.51 -3.22
CA ARG A 237 25.48 34.06 -3.65
C ARG A 237 25.83 35.42 -3.02
N THR A 238 25.22 35.79 -1.91
CA THR A 238 25.51 37.04 -1.19
C THR A 238 26.80 36.90 -0.38
N PRO A 239 27.73 37.86 -0.46
CA PRO A 239 28.99 37.80 0.30
C PRO A 239 28.70 37.84 1.80
N MET A 240 29.26 36.91 2.57
CA MET A 240 29.13 36.89 4.03
C MET A 240 30.34 37.54 4.70
N ILE A 241 30.06 38.34 5.74
CA ILE A 241 31.02 39.12 6.50
C ILE A 241 30.91 38.71 7.96
N ASP A 242 31.97 38.14 8.53
CA ASP A 242 32.05 37.90 9.96
C ASP A 242 32.55 39.17 10.69
N ALA A 243 31.82 39.57 11.73
CA ALA A 243 32.10 40.72 12.60
C ALA A 243 32.23 40.23 14.06
N PRO A 244 33.44 39.74 14.45
CA PRO A 244 33.69 39.20 15.79
C PRO A 244 33.75 40.24 16.92
N GLY A 245 33.52 41.52 16.60
CA GLY A 245 33.55 42.69 17.48
C GLY A 245 33.08 43.92 16.71
N ASN A 246 33.31 45.13 17.25
CA ASN A 246 32.82 46.38 16.64
C ASN A 246 33.32 46.56 15.20
N ARG A 247 32.40 46.81 14.26
CA ARG A 247 32.72 46.92 12.82
C ARG A 247 31.89 47.99 12.11
N MET A 248 32.56 48.80 11.29
CA MET A 248 31.92 49.72 10.36
C MET A 248 31.72 49.06 8.99
N LEU A 249 30.51 49.16 8.42
CA LEU A 249 30.18 48.62 7.11
C LEU A 249 30.46 49.62 5.97
N ASP A 250 30.87 49.11 4.82
CA ASP A 250 31.13 49.89 3.61
C ASP A 250 29.97 49.78 2.61
N VAL A 251 29.64 50.87 1.92
CA VAL A 251 28.68 50.92 0.81
C VAL A 251 29.01 49.91 -0.29
N GLY A 252 30.29 49.65 -0.56
CA GLY A 252 30.72 48.63 -1.53
C GLY A 252 30.35 47.19 -1.13
N GLN A 253 29.95 46.97 0.14
CA GLN A 253 29.50 45.69 0.67
C GLN A 253 27.98 45.54 0.64
N SER A 254 27.26 46.42 -0.07
CA SER A 254 25.81 46.33 -0.21
C SER A 254 25.38 44.94 -0.71
N GLY A 255 24.35 44.39 -0.06
CA GLY A 255 23.84 43.04 -0.30
C GLY A 255 24.55 41.96 0.50
N ALA A 256 25.55 42.31 1.32
CA ALA A 256 26.23 41.36 2.18
C ALA A 256 25.36 40.89 3.36
N VAL A 257 25.60 39.65 3.77
CA VAL A 257 25.12 39.10 5.04
C VAL A 257 26.21 39.31 6.09
N VAL A 258 25.91 39.94 7.21
CA VAL A 258 26.84 40.28 8.28
C VAL A 258 26.52 39.44 9.49
N ARG A 259 27.44 38.58 9.92
CA ARG A 259 27.32 37.82 11.17
C ARG A 259 28.00 38.57 12.30
N VAL A 260 27.23 38.97 13.31
CA VAL A 260 27.73 39.60 14.53
C VAL A 260 27.96 38.52 15.58
N SER A 261 29.12 38.57 16.24
CA SER A 261 29.51 37.65 17.31
C SER A 261 29.99 38.42 18.54
N ASN A 262 29.89 37.83 19.74
CA ASN A 262 30.42 38.39 21.00
C ASN A 262 29.99 39.84 21.37
N GLY A 263 28.73 40.23 21.13
CA GLY A 263 28.24 41.56 21.52
C GLY A 263 28.92 42.73 20.80
N GLY A 264 29.35 42.50 19.55
CA GLY A 264 29.99 43.51 18.71
C GLY A 264 29.01 44.53 18.13
N GLN A 265 29.42 45.81 18.12
CA GLN A 265 28.61 46.89 17.56
C GLN A 265 28.79 47.00 16.04
N ILE A 266 27.68 47.17 15.31
CA ILE A 266 27.73 47.46 13.87
C ILE A 266 27.43 48.95 13.63
N THR A 267 28.37 49.63 12.98
CA THR A 267 28.22 51.02 12.55
C THR A 267 27.88 51.08 11.07
N LEU A 268 26.74 51.69 10.74
CA LEU A 268 26.31 51.88 9.36
C LEU A 268 26.97 53.15 8.78
N PRO A 269 27.30 53.15 7.48
CA PRO A 269 27.87 54.33 6.85
C PRO A 269 26.81 55.45 6.76
N ALA A 270 27.24 56.71 6.79
CA ALA A 270 26.31 57.85 6.81
C ALA A 270 25.31 57.85 5.65
N CYS A 271 24.05 58.27 5.88
CA CYS A 271 23.09 58.37 4.79
C CYS A 271 23.44 59.49 3.79
N ALA A 272 23.21 59.22 2.51
CA ALA A 272 23.33 60.20 1.43
C ALA A 272 22.47 59.77 0.22
N PRO A 273 21.98 60.68 -0.63
CA PRO A 273 21.15 60.34 -1.78
C PRO A 273 21.78 59.31 -2.73
N ALA A 274 23.11 59.34 -2.87
CA ALA A 274 23.87 58.37 -3.68
C ALA A 274 23.90 56.94 -3.09
N ARG A 275 23.41 56.75 -1.86
CA ARG A 275 23.37 55.47 -1.13
C ARG A 275 21.94 54.92 -1.02
N ASN A 276 20.98 55.52 -1.74
CA ASN A 276 19.64 54.96 -1.85
C ASN A 276 19.70 53.55 -2.46
N GLY A 277 19.15 52.56 -1.77
CA GLY A 277 19.16 51.16 -2.16
C GLY A 277 20.34 50.34 -1.63
N VAL A 278 21.20 50.91 -0.78
CA VAL A 278 22.22 50.12 -0.06
C VAL A 278 21.53 49.28 0.99
N THR A 279 21.84 47.98 1.03
CA THR A 279 21.20 47.01 1.93
C THR A 279 22.21 46.14 2.65
N PHE A 280 21.94 45.73 3.89
CA PHE A 280 22.66 44.66 4.57
C PHE A 280 21.68 43.74 5.29
N ARG A 281 22.02 42.46 5.40
CA ARG A 281 21.33 41.53 6.29
C ARG A 281 22.24 41.23 7.47
N ILE A 282 21.84 41.56 8.69
CA ILE A 282 22.67 41.39 9.87
C ILE A 282 22.07 40.26 10.72
N PHE A 283 22.89 39.28 11.07
CA PHE A 283 22.51 38.09 11.84
C PHE A 283 23.29 38.05 13.15
N ASN A 284 22.60 37.77 14.26
CA ASN A 284 23.25 37.57 15.56
C ASN A 284 23.63 36.08 15.74
N GLY A 285 24.94 35.76 15.71
CA GLY A 285 25.38 34.42 16.04
C GLY A 285 26.88 34.18 16.07
N ASP A 286 27.30 33.34 17.01
CA ASP A 286 28.63 32.72 17.01
C ASP A 286 28.67 31.24 17.38
N GLY A 287 27.54 30.62 17.73
CA GLY A 287 27.52 29.19 18.06
C GLY A 287 28.44 28.81 19.25
N THR A 288 28.94 29.76 20.04
CA THR A 288 29.71 29.50 21.25
C THR A 288 28.85 29.75 22.49
N ALA A 289 29.03 28.92 23.52
CA ALA A 289 28.15 28.78 24.69
C ALA A 289 28.23 29.94 25.70
N THR A 290 28.66 31.13 25.29
CA THR A 290 28.83 32.28 26.18
C THR A 290 27.64 33.22 26.11
N ASP A 291 27.08 33.49 27.28
CA ASP A 291 25.84 34.24 27.51
C ASP A 291 25.96 35.69 27.02
N ILE A 292 25.20 36.05 25.97
CA ILE A 292 25.22 37.39 25.35
C ILE A 292 24.48 38.42 26.22
N ALA A 293 23.66 37.98 27.20
CA ALA A 293 22.98 38.88 28.13
C ALA A 293 23.94 39.73 29.00
N ALA A 294 25.23 39.39 29.05
CA ALA A 294 26.25 40.14 29.79
C ALA A 294 26.92 41.27 28.97
N ALA A 295 26.71 41.36 27.65
CA ALA A 295 27.33 42.38 26.81
C ALA A 295 26.38 43.58 26.62
N THR A 296 26.72 44.71 27.23
CA THR A 296 26.00 46.00 27.13
C THR A 296 26.16 46.68 25.75
N GLY A 297 26.19 45.91 24.66
CA GLY A 297 26.81 46.32 23.40
C GLY A 297 26.10 45.96 22.10
N ASP A 298 24.82 45.61 22.08
CA ASP A 298 24.09 45.36 20.82
C ASP A 298 23.36 46.62 20.36
N VAL A 299 24.07 47.58 19.78
CA VAL A 299 23.46 48.80 19.23
C VAL A 299 23.89 48.99 17.77
N LEU A 300 22.93 48.96 16.85
CA LEU A 300 23.12 49.52 15.52
C LEU A 300 23.17 51.04 15.65
N HIS A 301 24.34 51.64 15.38
CA HIS A 301 24.50 53.09 15.30
C HIS A 301 24.44 53.53 13.82
N PRO A 302 23.30 54.07 13.33
CA PRO A 302 23.31 54.82 12.09
C PRO A 302 23.99 56.17 12.35
N ILE A 303 25.07 56.47 11.62
CA ILE A 303 25.64 57.82 11.64
C ILE A 303 24.79 58.72 10.73
N ASP A 304 23.59 59.07 11.17
CA ASP A 304 22.78 60.09 10.51
C ASP A 304 23.09 61.46 11.13
N GLY A 305 23.87 62.28 10.42
CA GLY A 305 23.91 63.72 10.66
C GLY A 305 24.45 64.20 12.02
N GLY A 306 25.09 63.34 12.82
CA GLY A 306 25.83 63.75 14.02
C GLY A 306 25.07 63.72 15.35
N ASN A 307 23.89 63.11 15.45
CA ASN A 307 23.25 62.83 16.74
C ASN A 307 23.21 61.33 17.03
N ASP A 308 23.89 60.93 18.10
CA ASP A 308 24.02 59.56 18.59
C ASP A 308 22.73 59.14 19.31
N VAL A 309 21.73 58.72 18.53
CA VAL A 309 20.53 58.08 19.06
C VAL A 309 20.64 56.61 18.71
N GLY A 310 20.95 55.75 19.69
CA GLY A 310 20.96 54.29 19.50
C GLY A 310 19.54 53.79 19.23
N VAL A 311 19.31 53.11 18.10
CA VAL A 311 17.94 52.91 17.59
C VAL A 311 17.53 51.45 17.33
N LEU A 312 18.40 50.45 17.44
CA LEU A 312 17.89 49.06 17.49
C LEU A 312 18.84 48.09 18.20
N ALA A 313 18.34 47.45 19.25
CA ALA A 313 18.94 46.22 19.77
C ALA A 313 18.80 45.12 18.72
N LEU A 314 19.88 44.41 18.41
CA LEU A 314 19.78 43.23 17.56
C LEU A 314 18.77 42.27 18.20
N PRO A 315 17.83 41.69 17.42
CA PRO A 315 16.88 40.74 17.95
C PRO A 315 17.61 39.50 18.50
N LEU A 316 16.87 38.71 19.30
CA LEU A 316 17.36 37.52 20.00
C LEU A 316 18.13 36.58 19.05
N ARG A 317 19.08 35.83 19.61
CA ARG A 317 19.95 34.90 18.90
C ARG A 317 19.17 34.04 17.88
N GLY A 318 19.61 34.04 16.62
CA GLY A 318 18.94 33.33 15.53
C GLY A 318 18.01 34.18 14.64
N ASP A 319 17.65 35.40 15.07
CA ASP A 319 16.97 36.37 14.21
C ASP A 319 17.97 37.15 13.34
N ALA A 320 17.49 37.63 12.19
CA ALA A 320 18.20 38.55 11.32
C ALA A 320 17.47 39.90 11.25
N VAL A 321 18.19 40.94 10.87
CA VAL A 321 17.60 42.23 10.50
C VAL A 321 18.09 42.62 9.11
N ASP A 322 17.15 42.98 8.24
CA ASP A 322 17.45 43.64 6.98
C ASP A 322 17.49 45.15 7.24
N VAL A 323 18.63 45.76 6.97
CA VAL A 323 18.79 47.22 7.02
C VAL A 323 18.93 47.75 5.60
N PHE A 324 18.27 48.85 5.29
CA PHE A 324 18.37 49.49 3.98
C PHE A 324 18.37 51.02 4.08
N CYS A 325 19.14 51.68 3.21
CA CYS A 325 19.22 53.13 3.14
C CYS A 325 18.25 53.65 2.06
N ASP A 326 17.36 54.58 2.41
CA ASP A 326 16.46 55.24 1.45
C ASP A 326 17.07 56.51 0.80
N GLY A 327 18.34 56.77 1.09
CA GLY A 327 19.08 57.96 0.66
C GLY A 327 19.01 59.14 1.64
N THR A 328 18.12 59.08 2.64
CA THR A 328 17.98 60.09 3.69
C THR A 328 18.18 59.54 5.10
N ARG A 329 17.85 58.27 5.31
CA ARG A 329 17.97 57.55 6.59
C ARG A 329 18.15 56.06 6.38
N TRP A 330 18.61 55.38 7.43
CA TRP A 330 18.56 53.91 7.52
C TRP A 330 17.21 53.44 8.04
N GLN A 331 16.64 52.45 7.38
CA GLN A 331 15.45 51.73 7.82
C GLN A 331 15.84 50.31 8.19
N VAL A 332 15.16 49.74 9.19
CA VAL A 332 15.42 48.39 9.68
C VAL A 332 14.14 47.56 9.67
N LEU A 333 14.26 46.34 9.16
CA LEU A 333 13.21 45.33 9.11
C LEU A 333 13.71 44.07 9.83
N VAL A 334 12.96 43.60 10.82
CA VAL A 334 13.30 42.35 11.51
C VAL A 334 12.85 41.15 10.65
N VAL A 335 13.79 40.28 10.31
CA VAL A 335 13.60 39.05 9.53
C VAL A 335 13.85 37.85 10.43
N ARG A 336 12.77 37.19 10.87
CA ARG A 336 12.84 36.01 11.73
C ARG A 336 13.05 34.77 10.88
N SER A 337 14.30 34.35 10.67
CA SER A 337 14.64 33.26 9.72
C SER A 337 14.45 31.85 10.29
N GLY A 338 14.41 31.71 11.62
CA GLY A 338 13.99 30.50 12.31
C GLY A 338 13.34 30.92 13.62
N GLY A 339 12.07 30.63 13.81
CA GLY A 339 11.43 30.94 15.08
C GLY A 339 12.11 30.18 16.23
N PRO A 340 12.02 30.66 17.50
CA PRO A 340 12.66 30.04 18.63
C PRO A 340 12.49 28.53 18.71
N LEU A 341 13.63 27.88 18.89
CA LEU A 341 13.80 26.46 19.17
C LEU A 341 14.28 26.30 20.61
N VAL A 342 13.53 25.52 21.39
CA VAL A 342 13.90 25.12 22.75
C VAL A 342 13.78 23.61 22.87
N LYS A 343 14.84 22.96 23.37
CA LYS A 343 14.91 21.54 23.65
C LYS A 343 15.40 21.33 25.08
N MET A 344 14.62 20.59 25.86
CA MET A 344 14.93 20.29 27.25
C MET A 344 14.68 18.82 27.54
N LEU A 345 15.40 18.30 28.52
CA LEU A 345 15.24 16.95 29.04
C LEU A 345 15.03 17.00 30.55
N ARG A 346 14.30 16.00 31.05
CA ARG A 346 14.25 15.69 32.48
C ARG A 346 15.00 14.38 32.69
N THR A 347 16.18 14.49 33.28
CA THR A 347 17.14 13.38 33.43
C THR A 347 17.09 12.71 34.79
N GLN A 348 16.76 13.46 35.84
CA GLN A 348 16.60 12.99 37.19
C GLN A 348 15.15 12.57 37.49
N LYS A 349 15.00 11.69 38.47
CA LYS A 349 13.69 11.22 38.95
C LYS A 349 12.91 12.41 39.53
N GLN A 350 11.61 12.48 39.27
CA GLN A 350 10.70 13.49 39.85
C GLN A 350 9.47 12.81 40.43
N ALA A 351 9.11 13.14 41.67
CA ALA A 351 7.91 12.61 42.32
C ALA A 351 6.69 13.45 41.96
N ILE A 352 5.56 12.78 41.70
CA ILE A 352 4.25 13.38 41.43
C ILE A 352 3.31 12.91 42.54
N PRO A 353 2.83 13.80 43.41
CA PRO A 353 1.99 13.43 44.55
C PRO A 353 0.68 12.72 44.17
N ALA A 354 0.18 11.90 45.08
CA ALA A 354 -1.12 11.22 44.97
C ALA A 354 -2.26 12.18 44.58
N GLY A 355 -3.04 11.80 43.56
CA GLY A 355 -4.19 12.55 43.04
C GLY A 355 -3.88 13.96 42.52
N GLY A 356 -2.60 14.32 42.41
CA GLY A 356 -2.16 15.68 42.16
C GLY A 356 -1.77 15.95 40.70
N GLU A 357 -1.66 17.24 40.41
CA GLU A 357 -1.01 17.76 39.21
C GLU A 357 0.32 18.40 39.60
N PHE A 358 1.35 18.21 38.79
CA PHE A 358 2.70 18.72 39.08
C PHE A 358 3.34 19.31 37.82
N VAL A 359 4.11 20.38 37.99
CA VAL A 359 4.86 21.00 36.89
C VAL A 359 6.11 20.18 36.64
N VAL A 360 6.37 19.83 35.37
CA VAL A 360 7.59 19.10 35.02
C VAL A 360 8.77 20.06 35.12
N GLU A 361 9.72 19.73 35.97
CA GLU A 361 10.92 20.53 36.19
C GLU A 361 11.99 20.07 35.19
N TRP A 362 12.62 20.97 34.46
CA TRP A 362 13.62 20.63 33.44
C TRP A 362 15.03 20.79 34.01
N ASP A 363 15.82 19.72 34.02
CA ASP A 363 17.16 19.72 34.64
C ASP A 363 18.30 19.77 33.61
N SER A 364 17.97 19.64 32.32
CA SER A 364 18.95 19.67 31.25
C SER A 364 18.40 20.45 30.07
N ILE A 365 18.99 21.62 29.82
CA ILE A 365 18.70 22.46 28.67
C ILE A 365 19.65 22.06 27.55
N ILE A 366 19.13 21.39 26.54
CA ILE A 366 19.93 20.90 25.40
C ILE A 366 20.13 22.02 24.38
N GLU A 367 19.07 22.79 24.14
CA GLU A 367 19.09 23.89 23.21
C GLU A 367 18.11 24.96 23.69
N ASP A 368 18.58 26.19 23.80
CA ASP A 368 17.73 27.36 23.95
C ASP A 368 18.28 28.43 23.03
N SER A 369 17.72 28.47 21.83
CA SER A 369 18.20 29.38 20.79
C SER A 369 17.99 30.85 21.14
N HIS A 370 17.06 31.17 22.05
CA HIS A 370 16.61 32.54 22.29
C HIS A 370 16.61 32.94 23.78
N GLY A 371 17.19 32.12 24.67
CA GLY A 371 17.24 32.40 26.11
C GLY A 371 15.85 32.42 26.75
N LEU A 372 14.92 31.63 26.24
CA LEU A 372 13.53 31.63 26.68
C LEU A 372 13.30 30.76 27.91
N TYR A 373 14.19 29.84 28.25
CA TYR A 373 14.02 28.99 29.43
C TYR A 373 14.07 29.81 30.72
N ASP A 374 13.05 29.65 31.55
CA ASP A 374 12.98 30.26 32.88
C ASP A 374 12.85 29.18 33.95
N ALA A 375 13.88 29.10 34.81
CA ALA A 375 13.92 28.16 35.92
C ALA A 375 12.91 28.50 37.04
N GLY A 376 12.40 29.73 37.11
CA GLY A 376 11.38 30.12 38.09
C GLY A 376 10.00 29.52 37.81
N THR A 377 9.72 29.17 36.55
CA THR A 377 8.44 28.63 36.10
C THR A 377 8.53 27.23 35.48
N ASP A 378 9.74 26.68 35.39
CA ASP A 378 10.05 25.39 34.74
C ASP A 378 9.47 25.32 33.32
N GLY A 379 9.65 26.39 32.57
CA GLY A 379 9.04 26.59 31.26
C GLY A 379 9.80 27.56 30.38
N ILE A 380 9.15 27.99 29.30
CA ILE A 380 9.65 29.03 28.40
C ILE A 380 8.85 30.31 28.61
N HIS A 381 9.53 31.44 28.78
CA HIS A 381 8.96 32.76 29.03
C HIS A 381 9.23 33.73 27.87
N ASP A 382 8.54 34.88 27.91
CA ASP A 382 8.68 35.99 26.96
C ASP A 382 8.64 35.54 25.49
N VAL A 383 7.84 34.51 25.21
CA VAL A 383 7.83 33.88 23.89
C VAL A 383 7.15 34.81 22.88
N PRO A 384 7.79 35.07 21.72
CA PRO A 384 7.20 35.94 20.70
C PRO A 384 5.81 35.50 20.23
N PRO A 385 4.91 36.43 19.87
CA PRO A 385 3.62 36.08 19.28
C PRO A 385 3.79 35.16 18.06
N GLY A 386 2.99 34.11 17.95
CA GLY A 386 3.10 33.15 16.85
C GLY A 386 2.54 31.76 17.15
N PHE A 387 2.77 30.82 16.23
CA PHE A 387 2.42 29.42 16.39
C PHE A 387 3.65 28.61 16.76
N TYR A 388 3.50 27.73 17.72
CA TYR A 388 4.56 26.90 18.26
C TYR A 388 4.13 25.46 18.16
N HIS A 389 4.92 24.64 17.47
CA HIS A 389 4.77 23.20 17.53
C HIS A 389 5.47 22.68 18.78
N PHE A 390 4.73 21.91 19.57
CA PHE A 390 5.23 21.21 20.73
C PHE A 390 5.29 19.70 20.44
N ASP A 391 6.38 19.07 20.87
CA ASP A 391 6.48 17.63 21.00
C ASP A 391 7.08 17.30 22.36
N ILE A 392 6.26 16.71 23.22
CA ILE A 392 6.60 16.47 24.62
C ILE A 392 6.30 15.02 24.94
N GLY A 393 7.25 14.36 25.59
CA GLY A 393 7.10 13.02 26.13
C GLY A 393 7.56 13.01 27.59
N ILE A 394 6.77 12.39 28.47
CA ILE A 394 7.12 12.18 29.88
C ILE A 394 7.09 10.69 30.18
N CYS A 395 8.25 10.13 30.52
CA CYS A 395 8.38 8.71 30.87
C CYS A 395 8.01 8.48 32.33
N MET A 396 6.93 7.74 32.56
CA MET A 396 6.38 7.43 33.87
C MET A 396 6.70 5.98 34.25
N GLU A 397 6.96 5.74 35.54
CA GLU A 397 7.03 4.39 36.11
C GLU A 397 5.62 3.76 36.14
N LEU A 398 5.51 2.49 35.71
CA LEU A 398 4.30 1.71 35.97
C LEU A 398 4.24 1.32 37.46
N ALA A 399 3.03 1.10 37.96
CA ALA A 399 2.85 0.60 39.33
C ALA A 399 1.68 -0.40 39.38
N ASP A 400 1.27 -0.80 40.58
CA ASP A 400 0.34 -1.91 40.79
C ASP A 400 -1.09 -1.61 40.31
N GLN A 401 -1.44 -0.32 40.20
CA GLN A 401 -2.74 0.14 39.71
C GLN A 401 -2.62 0.81 38.34
N SER A 402 -3.52 0.44 37.43
CA SER A 402 -3.71 1.19 36.19
C SER A 402 -4.51 2.46 36.43
N VAL A 403 -4.02 3.59 35.95
CA VAL A 403 -4.63 4.91 36.13
C VAL A 403 -4.58 5.72 34.85
N GLN A 404 -5.44 6.71 34.73
CA GLN A 404 -5.32 7.69 33.65
C GLN A 404 -4.16 8.64 33.96
N GLY A 405 -3.27 8.84 32.99
CA GLY A 405 -2.24 9.86 32.99
C GLY A 405 -2.60 10.97 32.01
N MET A 406 -2.38 12.21 32.42
CA MET A 406 -2.64 13.40 31.62
C MET A 406 -1.38 14.25 31.56
N LEU A 407 -1.13 14.82 30.38
CA LEU A 407 -0.02 15.70 30.11
C LEU A 407 -0.57 16.97 29.47
N PHE A 408 -0.23 18.13 29.99
CA PHE A 408 -0.74 19.41 29.54
C PHE A 408 0.41 20.33 29.11
N VAL A 409 0.19 21.05 28.02
CA VAL A 409 0.93 22.28 27.73
C VAL A 409 0.07 23.43 28.20
N GLU A 410 0.54 24.12 29.23
CA GLU A 410 -0.11 25.31 29.76
C GLU A 410 0.49 26.55 29.14
N ARG A 411 -0.36 27.55 28.90
CA ARG A 411 0.05 28.88 28.47
C ARG A 411 -0.28 29.91 29.55
N LEU A 412 0.65 30.81 29.82
CA LEU A 412 0.40 32.00 30.63
C LEU A 412 -0.39 33.04 29.80
N GLY A 413 -1.52 33.47 30.35
CA GLY A 413 -2.33 34.55 29.81
C GLY A 413 -2.81 35.50 30.90
N ALA A 414 -3.66 36.46 30.54
CA ALA A 414 -4.14 37.52 31.46
C ALA A 414 -4.85 37.00 32.73
N GLY A 415 -5.38 35.77 32.70
CA GLY A 415 -6.02 35.10 33.84
C GLY A 415 -5.15 34.06 34.54
N GLY A 416 -3.85 34.02 34.26
CA GLY A 416 -2.93 32.99 34.75
C GLY A 416 -2.70 31.84 33.76
N TRP A 417 -2.23 30.71 34.29
CA TRP A 417 -1.92 29.52 33.50
C TRP A 417 -3.17 28.79 33.05
N ASN A 418 -3.28 28.53 31.75
CA ASN A 418 -4.43 27.85 31.14
C ASN A 418 -3.95 26.71 30.25
N MET A 419 -4.65 25.58 30.28
CA MET A 419 -4.35 24.43 29.42
C MET A 419 -4.60 24.80 27.95
N HIS A 420 -3.65 24.45 27.08
CA HIS A 420 -3.72 24.73 25.65
C HIS A 420 -3.64 23.47 24.79
N LEU A 421 -2.79 22.51 25.19
CA LEU A 421 -2.74 21.18 24.60
C LEU A 421 -2.86 20.14 25.72
N GLN A 422 -3.44 18.99 25.40
CA GLN A 422 -3.57 17.88 26.32
C GLN A 422 -3.28 16.56 25.60
N GLY A 423 -2.45 15.72 26.21
CA GLY A 423 -2.33 14.30 25.93
C GLY A 423 -2.94 13.50 27.07
N VAL A 424 -3.70 12.47 26.74
CA VAL A 424 -4.30 11.56 27.71
C VAL A 424 -3.98 10.14 27.29
N ASP A 425 -3.48 9.33 28.22
CA ASP A 425 -3.26 7.91 27.98
C ASP A 425 -3.50 7.12 29.28
N THR A 426 -3.70 5.82 29.14
CA THR A 426 -3.72 4.91 30.28
C THR A 426 -2.28 4.56 30.66
N LEU A 427 -1.95 4.76 31.94
CA LEU A 427 -0.78 4.16 32.57
C LEU A 427 -1.19 2.75 33.02
N PRO A 428 -0.77 1.68 32.32
CA PRO A 428 -1.14 0.32 32.69
C PRO A 428 -0.53 -0.08 34.04
N ASN A 429 -1.05 -1.15 34.63
CA ASN A 429 -0.35 -1.76 35.76
C ASN A 429 0.81 -2.62 35.25
N GLY A 430 1.85 -2.77 36.07
CA GLY A 430 2.99 -3.63 35.76
C GLY A 430 4.19 -3.35 36.63
N ALA A 431 4.86 -4.41 37.09
CA ALA A 431 6.13 -4.29 37.81
C ALA A 431 7.24 -3.87 36.83
N ASP A 432 8.06 -2.89 37.24
CA ASP A 432 9.26 -2.42 36.53
C ASP A 432 9.08 -1.93 35.08
N GLY A 433 7.84 -1.72 34.66
CA GLY A 433 7.51 -1.19 33.34
C GLY A 433 7.62 0.33 33.28
N ARG A 434 7.68 0.87 32.06
CA ARG A 434 7.68 2.31 31.78
C ARG A 434 6.68 2.63 30.69
N LYS A 435 6.06 3.79 30.76
CA LYS A 435 5.13 4.28 29.73
C LYS A 435 5.37 5.77 29.51
N ILE A 436 5.42 6.16 28.24
CA ILE A 436 5.57 7.57 27.86
C ILE A 436 4.18 8.16 27.65
N LEU A 437 3.86 9.20 28.41
CA LEU A 437 2.75 10.10 28.11
C LEU A 437 3.23 11.10 27.08
N ARG A 438 2.54 11.22 25.95
CA ARG A 438 2.92 12.13 24.87
C ARG A 438 1.86 13.20 24.64
N CYS A 439 2.31 14.42 24.44
CA CYS A 439 1.49 15.54 24.01
C CYS A 439 2.23 16.25 22.88
N SER A 440 1.62 16.30 21.71
CA SER A 440 2.16 17.01 20.56
C SER A 440 1.06 17.75 19.83
N GLY A 441 1.37 18.93 19.32
CA GLY A 441 0.39 19.79 18.67
C GLY A 441 0.91 21.20 18.50
N ILE A 442 0.05 22.08 17.99
CA ILE A 442 0.38 23.48 17.76
C ILE A 442 -0.35 24.34 18.79
N ALA A 443 0.39 25.18 19.51
CA ALA A 443 -0.15 26.16 20.42
C ALA A 443 0.14 27.58 19.93
N ARG A 444 -0.78 28.51 20.21
CA ARG A 444 -0.64 29.91 19.82
C ARG A 444 -0.20 30.78 20.99
N ALA A 445 0.92 31.47 20.82
CA ALA A 445 1.30 32.63 21.63
C ALA A 445 0.56 33.87 21.11
N GLY A 446 -0.12 34.58 22.01
CA GLY A 446 -0.90 35.77 21.68
C GLY A 446 -0.01 36.99 21.45
N ILE A 447 -0.62 38.16 21.23
CA ILE A 447 0.11 39.43 21.01
C ILE A 447 0.58 40.14 22.30
N GLY A 448 0.33 39.55 23.47
CA GLY A 448 0.78 40.09 24.77
C GLY A 448 2.25 39.79 25.07
N THR A 449 2.83 40.50 26.04
CA THR A 449 4.23 40.34 26.48
C THR A 449 4.44 39.14 27.39
N ASP A 450 3.43 38.74 28.16
CA ASP A 450 3.58 37.74 29.22
C ASP A 450 3.28 36.31 28.72
N ASN A 451 3.59 36.02 27.44
CA ASN A 451 3.40 34.69 26.92
C ASN A 451 4.47 33.77 27.49
N ALA A 452 4.03 32.72 28.17
CA ALA A 452 4.90 31.64 28.61
C ALA A 452 4.23 30.30 28.36
N PHE A 453 5.02 29.25 28.20
CA PHE A 453 4.54 27.88 28.14
C PHE A 453 5.27 27.00 29.14
N ARG A 454 4.54 26.09 29.79
CA ARG A 454 5.15 25.06 30.65
C ARG A 454 4.40 23.75 30.51
N VAL A 455 4.98 22.70 31.09
CA VAL A 455 4.40 21.36 31.06
C VAL A 455 3.91 20.96 32.43
N ARG A 456 2.69 20.45 32.47
CA ARG A 456 2.09 19.89 33.69
C ARG A 456 1.68 18.44 33.44
N VAL A 457 1.94 17.58 34.40
CA VAL A 457 1.52 16.18 34.39
C VAL A 457 0.55 15.92 35.54
N ALA A 458 -0.45 15.07 35.31
CA ALA A 458 -1.42 14.68 36.33
C ALA A 458 -1.77 13.20 36.21
N HIS A 459 -2.15 12.58 37.32
CA HIS A 459 -2.60 11.19 37.33
C HIS A 459 -3.69 10.91 38.36
N GLY A 460 -4.52 9.90 38.09
CA GLY A 460 -5.59 9.48 39.00
C GLY A 460 -5.20 8.53 40.14
N ALA A 461 -3.90 8.24 40.36
CA ALA A 461 -3.48 7.31 41.41
C ALA A 461 -3.62 7.88 42.83
N THR A 462 -3.94 7.02 43.80
CA THR A 462 -3.97 7.34 45.24
C THR A 462 -2.59 7.35 45.89
N ASP A 463 -1.56 6.91 45.18
CA ASP A 463 -0.16 6.90 45.62
C ASP A 463 0.69 7.82 44.72
N THR A 464 1.84 8.23 45.24
CA THR A 464 2.85 9.01 44.50
C THR A 464 3.37 8.23 43.29
N ARG A 465 3.34 8.85 42.11
CA ARG A 465 4.00 8.31 40.91
C ARG A 465 5.30 9.04 40.65
N HIS A 466 6.09 8.51 39.72
CA HIS A 466 7.37 9.13 39.38
C HIS A 466 7.58 9.25 37.88
N ILE A 467 8.15 10.39 37.49
CA ILE A 467 8.89 10.52 36.23
C ILE A 467 10.21 9.77 36.41
N VAL A 468 10.50 8.88 35.47
CA VAL A 468 11.69 8.02 35.49
C VAL A 468 12.96 8.85 35.27
N ALA A 469 14.03 8.53 36.00
CA ALA A 469 15.37 9.02 35.67
C ALA A 469 15.85 8.44 34.32
N THR A 470 16.01 9.28 33.30
CA THR A 470 16.37 8.86 31.94
C THR A 470 17.03 9.99 31.17
N SER A 471 18.12 9.71 30.44
CA SER A 471 18.78 10.71 29.61
C SER A 471 18.07 11.02 28.30
N LEU A 472 16.98 10.32 27.95
CA LEU A 472 16.38 10.39 26.61
C LEU A 472 14.85 10.29 26.56
N ALA A 473 14.20 9.69 27.56
CA ALA A 473 12.77 9.33 27.44
C ALA A 473 11.79 10.36 28.03
N SER A 474 12.28 11.45 28.63
CA SER A 474 11.46 12.60 29.05
C SER A 474 12.01 13.86 28.40
N TRP A 475 11.25 14.44 27.46
CA TRP A 475 11.70 15.54 26.61
C TRP A 475 10.61 16.61 26.41
N PHE A 476 11.09 17.82 26.14
CA PHE A 476 10.31 18.95 25.67
C PHE A 476 10.98 19.53 24.45
N HIS A 477 10.26 19.59 23.34
CA HIS A 477 10.67 20.31 22.15
C HIS A 477 9.62 21.35 21.79
N ALA A 478 10.03 22.60 21.68
CA ALA A 478 9.20 23.69 21.20
C ALA A 478 9.88 24.35 20.00
N VAL A 479 9.16 24.46 18.89
CA VAL A 479 9.62 25.14 17.67
C VAL A 479 8.58 26.15 17.26
N ARG A 480 8.96 27.42 17.17
CA ARG A 480 8.07 28.40 16.54
C ARG A 480 8.06 28.18 15.04
N LEU A 481 6.86 27.95 14.52
CA LEU A 481 6.62 27.82 13.09
C LEU A 481 6.79 29.20 12.45
N SER A 482 7.56 29.28 11.37
CA SER A 482 7.62 30.50 10.56
C SER A 482 6.21 30.80 10.04
N ALA A 483 5.82 32.07 10.15
CA ALA A 483 4.57 32.56 9.59
C ALA A 483 4.66 32.68 8.07
#